data_AF-A0A6I3T4D6-F1
#
_entry.id   AF-A0A6I3T4D6-F1
#
_cell.length_a   1.000
_cell.length_b   1.000
_cell.length_c   1.000
_cell.angle_alpha   90.00
_cell.angle_beta   90.00
_cell.angle_gamma   90.00
#
_symmetry.space_group_name_H-M   'P 1'
#
loop_
_entity.id
_entity.type
_entity.pdbx_description
1 polymer ?
#
loop_
_entity_poly.entity_id
_entity_poly.type
_entity_poly.pdbx_seq_one_letter_code
_entity_poly.pdbx_strand_id
1 'polypeptide(L)'
;MTEKAFCLRRTHILAAGRFLAILQIQDKTTSIAGIQKWGFSELQTRLNALPENSNLRVDEFDVGELAIRCVFDSDSSTLLGCTIVQKRRKAMQTPPDWDGSLETLERFNKPAQQ
;
A
#
# COMPACT_ATOMS: atom_id res chain seq x y z
N MET A 1 -13.47 -18.55 -14.89
CA MET A 1 -13.23 -17.48 -13.89
C MET A 1 -12.06 -17.96 -13.04
N THR A 2 -10.87 -17.42 -13.23
CA THR A 2 -9.67 -17.87 -12.49
C THR A 2 -9.68 -17.20 -11.11
N GLU A 3 -9.76 -17.98 -10.03
CA GLU A 3 -9.58 -17.46 -8.68
C GLU A 3 -8.20 -16.81 -8.59
N LYS A 4 -8.16 -15.47 -8.44
CA LYS A 4 -6.92 -14.79 -8.09
C LYS A 4 -6.69 -15.01 -6.60
N ALA A 5 -5.72 -15.86 -6.26
CA ALA A 5 -5.37 -16.13 -4.88
C ALA A 5 -4.89 -14.85 -4.16
N PHE A 6 -5.32 -14.69 -2.91
CA PHE A 6 -4.77 -13.70 -2.00
C PHE A 6 -3.42 -14.19 -1.49
N CYS A 7 -2.34 -13.57 -1.94
CA CYS A 7 -1.01 -13.90 -1.45
C CYS A 7 -0.64 -12.94 -0.33
N LEU A 8 -0.61 -13.43 0.92
CA LEU A 8 -0.01 -12.70 2.03
C LEU A 8 1.48 -12.49 1.71
N ARG A 9 1.86 -11.22 1.59
CA ARG A 9 3.23 -10.82 1.28
C ARG A 9 4.06 -10.68 2.53
N ARG A 10 3.48 -10.04 3.55
CA ARG A 10 4.21 -9.65 4.73
C ARG A 10 3.26 -9.30 5.87
N THR A 11 3.72 -9.52 7.08
CA THR A 11 3.09 -9.04 8.31
C THR A 11 4.10 -8.20 9.08
N HIS A 12 3.62 -7.12 9.67
CA HIS A 12 4.40 -6.21 10.50
C HIS A 12 3.65 -5.86 11.79
N ILE A 13 4.41 -5.58 12.85
CA ILE A 13 3.86 -4.96 14.06
C ILE A 13 4.48 -3.56 14.19
N LEU A 14 3.64 -2.55 14.41
CA LEU A 14 4.08 -1.19 14.67
C LEU A 14 3.07 -0.37 15.46
N ALA A 15 3.56 0.70 16.10
CA ALA A 15 2.73 1.64 16.86
C ALA A 15 1.73 2.39 15.96
N ALA A 16 0.52 2.63 16.49
CA ALA A 16 -0.58 3.26 15.79
C ALA A 16 -0.24 4.66 15.25
N GLY A 17 0.41 5.50 16.05
CA GLY A 17 0.81 6.85 15.62
C GLY A 17 1.78 6.81 14.43
N ARG A 18 2.75 5.88 14.45
CA ARG A 18 3.69 5.69 13.34
C ARG A 18 2.97 5.19 12.09
N PHE A 19 2.06 4.24 12.22
CA PHE A 19 1.31 3.72 11.08
C PHE A 19 0.38 4.79 10.48
N LEU A 20 -0.30 5.58 11.31
CA LEU A 20 -1.15 6.68 10.87
C LEU A 20 -0.36 7.70 10.03
N ALA A 21 0.85 8.09 10.45
CA ALA A 21 1.69 8.99 9.67
C ALA A 21 2.07 8.40 8.30
N ILE A 22 2.42 7.11 8.25
CA ILE A 22 2.68 6.38 6.99
C ILE A 22 1.43 6.40 6.11
N LEU A 23 0.26 6.13 6.70
CA LEU A 23 -1.00 6.06 5.99
C LEU A 23 -1.37 7.41 5.37
N GLN A 24 -1.16 8.52 6.08
CA GLN A 24 -1.40 9.88 5.57
C GLN A 24 -0.48 10.23 4.40
N ILE A 25 0.81 9.87 4.47
CA ILE A 25 1.76 10.07 3.37
C ILE A 25 1.33 9.26 2.15
N GLN A 26 0.94 8.00 2.35
CA GLN A 26 0.46 7.15 1.27
C GLN A 26 -0.84 7.67 0.67
N ASP A 27 -1.78 8.11 1.49
CA ASP A 27 -3.04 8.70 1.03
C ASP A 27 -2.76 9.90 0.12
N LYS A 28 -1.92 10.83 0.59
CA LYS A 28 -1.54 12.03 -0.16
C LYS A 28 -0.83 11.69 -1.48
N THR A 29 0.20 10.86 -1.43
CA THR A 29 0.99 10.49 -2.62
C THR A 29 0.15 9.74 -3.66
N THR A 30 -0.73 8.84 -3.20
CA THR A 30 -1.65 8.10 -4.07
C THR A 30 -2.69 9.04 -4.73
N SER A 31 -3.19 10.04 -3.99
CA SER A 31 -4.04 11.11 -4.54
C SER A 31 -3.33 11.93 -5.61
N ILE A 32 -2.11 12.40 -5.33
CA ILE A 32 -1.32 13.23 -6.26
C ILE A 32 -1.05 12.46 -7.55
N ALA A 33 -0.77 11.16 -7.44
CA ALA A 33 -0.55 10.28 -8.58
C ALA A 33 -1.84 9.90 -9.34
N GLY A 34 -3.02 10.33 -8.88
CA GLY A 34 -4.32 9.98 -9.45
C GLY A 34 -4.65 8.48 -9.36
N ILE A 35 -4.01 7.75 -8.45
CA ILE A 35 -4.19 6.31 -8.31
C ILE A 35 -5.54 6.02 -7.62
N GLN A 36 -6.29 5.03 -8.12
CA GLN A 36 -7.52 4.58 -7.45
C GLN A 36 -7.19 3.91 -6.11
N LYS A 37 -7.91 4.32 -5.06
CA LYS A 37 -7.69 3.88 -3.68
C LYS A 37 -8.99 3.85 -2.88
N TRP A 38 -9.03 2.99 -1.87
CA TRP A 38 -10.18 2.79 -0.99
C TRP A 38 -9.75 2.56 0.45
N GLY A 39 -10.64 2.86 1.40
CA GLY A 39 -10.48 2.56 2.83
C GLY A 39 -9.59 3.52 3.64
N PHE A 40 -8.87 4.44 3.00
CA PHE A 40 -7.95 5.35 3.69
C PHE A 40 -8.62 6.26 4.72
N SER A 41 -9.72 6.94 4.35
CA SER A 41 -10.40 7.91 5.25
C SER A 41 -10.98 7.24 6.49
N GLU A 42 -11.65 6.10 6.30
CA GLU A 42 -12.25 5.35 7.40
C GLU A 42 -11.17 4.79 8.34
N LEU A 43 -10.12 4.20 7.78
CA LEU A 43 -9.03 3.66 8.59
C LEU A 43 -8.28 4.76 9.35
N GLN A 44 -8.02 5.91 8.72
CA GLN A 44 -7.42 7.07 9.42
C GLN A 44 -8.29 7.52 10.58
N THR A 45 -9.61 7.59 10.41
CA THR A 45 -10.55 7.96 11.49
C THR A 45 -10.44 6.99 12.67
N ARG A 46 -10.43 5.68 12.42
CA ARG A 46 -10.31 4.66 13.47
C ARG A 46 -8.96 4.70 14.16
N LEU A 47 -7.87 4.92 13.42
CA LEU A 47 -6.52 5.02 13.98
C LEU A 47 -6.34 6.27 14.85
N ASN A 48 -6.96 7.40 14.49
CA ASN A 48 -6.94 8.62 15.31
C ASN A 48 -7.65 8.44 16.66
N ALA A 49 -8.56 7.47 16.78
CA ALA A 49 -9.26 7.18 18.03
C ALA A 49 -8.47 6.25 18.96
N LEU A 50 -7.33 5.69 18.51
CA LEU A 50 -6.47 4.81 19.30
C LEU A 50 -5.34 5.60 19.99
N PRO A 51 -4.86 5.15 21.16
CA PRO A 51 -3.60 5.62 21.72
C PRO A 51 -2.45 5.47 20.71
N GLU A 52 -1.59 6.49 20.61
CA GLU A 52 -0.49 6.49 19.62
C GLU A 52 0.46 5.29 19.76
N ASN A 53 0.62 4.79 20.99
CA ASN A 53 1.50 3.68 21.32
C ASN A 53 0.82 2.30 21.22
N SER A 54 -0.45 2.23 20.81
CA SER A 54 -1.13 0.95 20.59
C SER A 54 -0.43 0.13 19.50
N ASN A 55 -0.21 -1.15 19.77
CA ASN A 55 0.43 -2.06 18.82
C ASN A 55 -0.58 -2.51 17.77
N LEU A 56 -0.23 -2.31 16.50
CA LEU A 56 -1.02 -2.74 15.37
C LEU A 56 -0.31 -3.87 14.64
N ARG A 57 -1.08 -4.88 14.24
CA ARG A 57 -0.65 -5.89 13.27
C ARG A 57 -1.14 -5.47 11.89
N VAL A 58 -0.22 -5.33 10.94
CA VAL A 58 -0.51 -4.95 9.55
C VAL A 58 -0.13 -6.09 8.64
N ASP A 59 -1.11 -6.63 7.94
CA ASP A 59 -0.93 -7.65 6.91
C ASP A 59 -1.02 -7.02 5.53
N GLU A 60 -0.03 -7.29 4.68
CA GLU A 60 0.00 -6.85 3.30
C GLU A 60 -0.31 -8.00 2.35
N PHE A 61 -1.22 -7.79 1.41
CA PHE A 61 -1.61 -8.76 0.40
C PHE A 61 -1.48 -8.17 -1.00
N ASP A 62 -1.16 -9.04 -1.95
CA ASP A 62 -1.18 -8.72 -3.37
C ASP A 62 -2.20 -9.60 -4.09
N VAL A 63 -3.08 -8.97 -4.89
CA VAL A 63 -4.06 -9.67 -5.75
C VAL A 63 -4.07 -9.04 -7.13
N GLY A 64 -3.29 -9.62 -8.05
CA GLY A 64 -3.10 -9.04 -9.38
C GLY A 64 -2.61 -7.59 -9.29
N GLU A 65 -3.43 -6.67 -9.79
CA GLU A 65 -3.13 -5.22 -9.78
C GLU A 65 -3.52 -4.53 -8.47
N LEU A 66 -4.00 -5.25 -7.46
CA LEU A 66 -4.35 -4.66 -6.17
C LEU A 66 -3.22 -4.90 -5.16
N ALA A 67 -2.86 -3.83 -4.45
CA ALA A 67 -2.12 -3.89 -3.19
C ALA A 67 -3.11 -3.64 -2.06
N ILE A 68 -3.17 -4.54 -1.09
CA ILE A 68 -4.13 -4.50 0.01
C ILE A 68 -3.35 -4.50 1.31
N ARG A 69 -3.78 -3.68 2.27
CA ARG A 69 -3.30 -3.77 3.64
C ARG A 69 -4.47 -3.92 4.57
N CYS A 70 -4.43 -4.90 5.47
CA CYS A 70 -5.42 -5.03 6.54
C CYS A 70 -4.74 -4.82 7.88
N VAL A 71 -5.39 -4.02 8.71
CA VAL A 71 -4.85 -3.54 9.97
C VAL A 71 -5.70 -4.06 11.10
N PHE A 72 -5.04 -4.67 12.06
CA PHE A 72 -5.65 -5.27 13.23
C PHE A 72 -5.05 -4.63 14.47
N ASP A 73 -5.87 -4.50 15.50
CA ASP A 73 -5.37 -4.33 16.85
C ASP A 73 -4.59 -5.59 17.25
N SER A 74 -3.34 -5.44 17.67
CA SER A 74 -2.45 -6.60 17.86
C SER A 74 -2.85 -7.45 19.07
N ASP A 75 -3.41 -6.83 20.11
CA ASP A 75 -3.70 -7.50 21.37
C ASP A 75 -5.01 -8.29 21.28
N SER A 76 -6.03 -7.71 20.64
CA SER A 76 -7.34 -8.33 20.47
C SER A 76 -7.52 -9.08 19.16
N SER A 77 -6.61 -8.92 18.20
CA SER A 77 -6.76 -9.38 16.81
C SER A 77 -8.00 -8.84 16.10
N THR A 78 -8.61 -7.75 16.61
CA THR A 78 -9.77 -7.11 16.00
C THR A 78 -9.38 -6.39 14.71
N LEU A 79 -10.10 -6.63 13.61
CA LEU A 79 -9.88 -5.91 12.35
C LEU A 79 -10.33 -4.45 12.49
N LEU A 80 -9.39 -3.52 12.33
CA LEU A 80 -9.64 -2.08 12.33
C LEU A 80 -10.07 -1.59 10.94
N GLY A 81 -9.53 -2.19 9.88
CA GLY A 81 -9.92 -1.89 8.51
C GLY A 81 -8.85 -2.29 7.50
N CYS A 82 -9.16 -2.10 6.22
CA CYS A 82 -8.20 -2.35 5.15
C CYS A 82 -8.11 -1.18 4.18
N THR A 83 -6.94 -0.96 3.60
CA THR A 83 -6.77 -0.11 2.41
C THR A 83 -6.51 -0.95 1.18
N ILE A 84 -7.00 -0.44 0.05
CA ILE A 84 -6.80 -1.06 -1.25
C ILE A 84 -6.29 0.03 -2.19
N VAL A 85 -5.26 -0.29 -2.96
CA VAL A 85 -4.67 0.60 -3.97
C VAL A 85 -4.53 -0.16 -5.28
N GLN A 86 -4.98 0.45 -6.39
CA GLN A 86 -4.78 -0.10 -7.73
C GLN A 86 -3.38 0.26 -8.25
N LYS A 87 -2.54 -0.75 -8.44
CA LYS A 87 -1.21 -0.61 -9.06
C LYS A 87 -1.39 -0.15 -10.50
N ARG A 88 -0.87 1.04 -10.84
CA ARG A 88 -0.96 1.60 -12.19
C ARG A 88 -0.03 0.93 -13.22
N ARG A 89 0.99 0.17 -12.80
CA ARG A 89 1.99 -0.43 -13.70
C ARG A 89 2.48 -1.80 -13.23
N LYS A 90 2.90 -2.64 -14.19
CA LYS A 90 3.83 -3.75 -13.95
C LYS A 90 5.06 -3.19 -13.23
N ALA A 91 5.65 -3.97 -12.33
CA ALA A 91 6.87 -3.59 -11.61
C ALA A 91 7.91 -3.04 -12.61
N MET A 92 8.17 -1.73 -12.53
CA MET A 92 9.18 -1.09 -13.37
C MET A 92 10.55 -1.44 -12.81
N GLN A 93 11.43 -1.95 -13.65
CA GLN A 93 12.81 -2.20 -13.32
C GLN A 93 13.57 -0.88 -13.33
N THR A 94 14.35 -0.63 -12.28
CA THR A 94 15.25 0.51 -12.22
C THR A 94 16.44 0.26 -13.14
N PRO A 95 16.72 1.14 -14.12
CA PRO A 95 17.92 1.05 -14.95
C PRO A 95 19.19 1.12 -14.09
N PRO A 96 20.30 0.44 -14.46
CA PRO A 96 21.58 0.56 -13.76
C PRO A 96 22.07 2.01 -13.63
N ASP A 97 21.83 2.83 -14.66
CA ASP A 97 22.25 4.23 -14.74
C ASP A 97 21.08 5.21 -14.52
N TRP A 98 20.18 4.89 -13.59
CA TRP A 98 18.98 5.72 -13.36
C TRP A 98 19.33 7.08 -12.76
N ASP A 99 18.97 8.14 -13.49
CA ASP A 99 19.14 9.55 -13.11
C ASP A 99 18.07 10.06 -12.12
N GLY A 100 17.16 9.19 -11.66
CA GLY A 100 16.04 9.57 -10.80
C GLY A 100 14.80 10.07 -11.54
N SER A 101 14.85 10.22 -12.88
CA SER A 101 13.74 10.74 -13.66
C SER A 101 12.69 9.68 -14.01
N LEU A 102 11.43 10.08 -14.06
CA LEU A 102 10.34 9.21 -14.51
C LEU A 102 10.49 8.84 -16.00
N GLU A 103 11.03 9.76 -16.81
CA GLU A 103 11.23 9.54 -18.25
C GLU A 103 12.20 8.40 -18.53
N THR A 104 13.35 8.38 -17.85
CA THR A 104 14.37 7.33 -18.00
C THR A 104 13.84 5.97 -17.54
N LEU A 105 13.07 5.96 -16.44
CA LEU A 105 12.34 4.77 -15.98
C LEU A 105 11.34 4.24 -17.01
N GLU A 106 10.55 5.13 -17.61
CA GLU A 106 9.55 4.77 -18.61
C GLU A 106 10.17 4.22 -19.89
N ARG A 107 11.25 4.85 -20.37
CA ARG A 107 11.96 4.42 -21.57
C ARG A 107 12.50 3.00 -21.43
N PHE A 108 13.12 2.68 -20.29
CA PHE A 108 13.68 1.36 -20.02
C PHE A 108 12.62 0.25 -19.90
N ASN A 109 11.44 0.61 -19.38
CA ASN A 109 10.35 -0.34 -19.15
C ASN A 109 9.33 -0.43 -20.29
N LYS A 110 9.54 0.31 -21.40
CA LYS A 110 8.72 0.13 -22.60
C LYS A 110 9.07 -1.21 -23.26
N PRO A 111 8.08 -2.05 -23.59
CA PRO A 111 8.34 -3.21 -24.44
C PRO A 111 8.88 -2.74 -25.79
N ALA A 112 9.92 -3.41 -26.30
CA ALA A 112 10.43 -3.13 -27.65
C ALA A 112 9.26 -3.22 -28.64
N GLN A 113 9.00 -2.14 -29.36
CA GLN A 113 8.02 -2.15 -30.43
C GLN A 113 8.53 -3.12 -31.51
N GLN A 114 7.78 -4.20 -31.75
CA GLN A 114 7.92 -5.01 -32.96
C GLN A 114 7.42 -4.22 -34.16
#